data_AF-A0A1F8ECF6-F1
#
_entry.id   AF-A0A1F8ECF6-F1
#
_cell.length_a   1.000
_cell.length_b   1.000
_cell.length_c   1.000
_cell.angle_alpha   90.00
_cell.angle_beta   90.00
_cell.angle_gamma   90.00
#
_symmetry.space_group_name_H-M   'P 1'
#
loop_
_entity.id
_entity.type
_entity.pdbx_description
1 polymer ?
#
loop_
_entity_poly.entity_id
_entity_poly.type
_entity_poly.pdbx_seq_one_letter_code
_entity_poly.pdbx_strand_id
1 'polypeptide(L)'
;MINSLVRLRYFAIALILTTMVLPVFPAKADQIFAYSDDLSSNFNLDMIQTGVKFIGGKAYTADDSVSSAITSDIIANPSKAIISARLDVSNNIPSNARVIYYLSNNNGQRWMQINPGYTYLFDSVGNQLRWKAAITRDSLMVGSASIDSVSLTYTVSDTLTVNQNNIYNNSAYGGINGLGSGGDLNTFVCNALSRIGLGCGTVPPATYVQSTQTVFPVSATAITANSNNASNASSGSGNNSGLTATIYNAGTKNTNGNGSGVILVRIPKHEEIYEIIGGKKHLIPTQDIFYDYGFTDSMIQPITQQQLDRYSRVKVIQVAGDKKKNYYLTEGNMIRLIPHKTVSESYGDREEDIVIISKKEFNYYPQNQFVFLENPLNRDVFQVLQGKTKRYITPQAVKRMKIDSEQIAPINQIELATYKTEKPIIL
;
A
#
# COMPACT_ATOMS: atom_id res chain seq x y z
N MET A 1 17.03 -5.63 -92.94
CA MET A 1 16.89 -6.78 -92.02
C MET A 1 18.16 -6.83 -91.17
N ILE A 2 18.12 -6.26 -89.97
CA ILE A 2 19.29 -6.18 -89.09
C ILE A 2 18.98 -7.02 -87.85
N ASN A 3 19.74 -8.10 -87.71
CA ASN A 3 19.79 -8.97 -86.54
C ASN A 3 20.41 -8.21 -85.37
N SER A 4 19.74 -8.19 -84.22
CA SER A 4 20.33 -7.78 -82.94
C SER A 4 20.25 -8.94 -81.95
N LEU A 5 21.41 -9.56 -81.73
CA LEU A 5 21.66 -10.52 -80.65
C LEU A 5 21.60 -9.80 -79.30
N VAL A 6 20.60 -10.13 -78.48
CA VAL A 6 20.56 -9.74 -77.06
C VAL A 6 21.37 -10.76 -76.25
N ARG A 7 22.55 -10.34 -75.76
CA ARG A 7 23.33 -11.11 -74.80
C ARG A 7 22.69 -11.01 -73.41
N LEU A 8 22.11 -12.12 -72.94
CA LEU A 8 21.63 -12.29 -71.57
C LEU A 8 22.84 -12.41 -70.62
N ARG A 9 23.12 -11.36 -69.85
CA ARG A 9 24.08 -11.45 -68.73
C ARG A 9 23.35 -12.00 -67.51
N TYR A 10 23.75 -13.18 -67.07
CA TYR A 10 23.34 -13.78 -65.81
C TYR A 10 23.73 -12.85 -64.65
N PHE A 11 22.74 -12.26 -63.99
CA PHE A 11 22.91 -11.69 -62.67
C PHE A 11 22.89 -12.83 -61.66
N ALA A 12 24.05 -13.15 -61.10
CA ALA A 12 24.15 -13.98 -59.90
C ALA A 12 23.54 -13.18 -58.73
N ILE A 13 22.31 -13.51 -58.36
CA ILE A 13 21.66 -12.98 -57.16
C ILE A 13 22.28 -13.72 -55.98
N ALA A 14 23.08 -13.02 -55.18
CA ALA A 14 23.52 -13.51 -53.88
C ALA A 14 22.29 -13.60 -52.97
N LEU A 15 21.84 -14.83 -52.70
CA LEU A 15 20.81 -15.13 -51.72
C LEU A 15 21.41 -14.88 -50.32
N ILE A 16 21.31 -13.64 -49.83
CA ILE A 16 21.65 -13.29 -48.45
C ILE A 16 20.52 -13.84 -47.57
N LEU A 17 20.74 -15.02 -47.00
CA LEU A 17 19.88 -15.61 -46.00
C LEU A 17 20.10 -14.88 -44.67
N THR A 18 19.53 -13.69 -44.53
CA THR A 18 19.48 -12.96 -43.26
C THR A 18 18.55 -13.69 -42.30
N THR A 19 19.14 -14.42 -41.35
CA THR A 19 18.45 -14.93 -40.17
C THR A 19 17.99 -13.74 -39.33
N MET A 20 16.70 -13.38 -39.45
CA MET A 20 16.04 -12.45 -38.54
C MET A 20 15.90 -13.14 -37.18
N VAL A 21 16.90 -12.93 -36.32
CA VAL A 21 16.75 -13.20 -34.88
C VAL A 21 15.88 -12.08 -34.33
N LEU A 22 14.59 -12.37 -34.12
CA LEU A 22 13.71 -11.47 -33.39
C LEU A 22 14.27 -11.31 -31.96
N PRO A 23 14.66 -10.10 -31.53
CA PRO A 23 14.96 -9.91 -30.12
C PRO A 23 13.67 -10.14 -29.33
N VAL A 24 13.69 -11.13 -28.45
CA VAL A 24 12.69 -11.30 -27.41
C VAL A 24 12.79 -10.08 -26.52
N PHE A 25 11.93 -9.09 -26.76
CA PHE A 25 11.77 -7.97 -25.83
C PHE A 25 10.99 -8.48 -24.62
N PRO A 26 11.55 -8.45 -23.40
CA PRO A 26 10.74 -8.64 -22.21
C PRO A 26 9.68 -7.52 -22.17
N ALA A 27 8.41 -7.90 -22.22
CA ALA A 27 7.31 -6.98 -21.97
C ALA A 27 7.49 -6.39 -20.56
N LYS A 28 7.71 -5.08 -20.48
CA LYS A 28 7.80 -4.37 -19.20
C LYS A 28 6.39 -4.08 -18.71
N ALA A 29 5.88 -4.96 -17.86
CA ALA A 29 4.66 -4.76 -17.11
C ALA A 29 5.00 -4.09 -15.76
N ASP A 30 5.17 -2.77 -15.77
CA ASP A 30 5.28 -1.97 -14.53
C ASP A 30 4.29 -0.81 -14.61
N GLN A 31 3.01 -1.09 -14.33
CA GLN A 31 2.01 -0.09 -13.96
C GLN A 31 1.25 -0.64 -12.75
N ILE A 32 1.59 -0.12 -11.56
CA ILE A 32 0.83 -0.37 -10.33
C ILE A 32 -0.31 0.66 -10.33
N PHE A 33 -1.53 0.20 -10.58
CA PHE A 33 -2.71 1.01 -10.30
C PHE A 33 -3.14 0.73 -8.86
N ALA A 34 -2.89 1.68 -7.95
CA ALA A 34 -3.55 1.69 -6.66
C ALA A 34 -4.95 2.30 -6.86
N TYR A 35 -5.96 1.45 -7.04
CA TYR A 35 -7.36 1.87 -6.94
C TYR A 35 -7.83 1.63 -5.51
N SER A 36 -8.26 2.69 -4.83
CA SER A 36 -9.00 2.64 -3.57
C SER A 36 -10.50 2.45 -3.80
N ASP A 37 -10.89 1.82 -4.93
CA ASP A 37 -12.29 1.48 -5.17
C ASP A 37 -12.66 0.40 -4.16
N ASP A 38 -13.17 0.84 -3.03
CA ASP A 38 -13.85 0.03 -2.07
C ASP A 38 -15.08 -0.60 -2.77
N LEU A 39 -14.87 -1.81 -3.29
CA LEU A 39 -15.92 -2.66 -3.84
C LEU A 39 -16.93 -3.11 -2.76
N SER A 40 -16.83 -2.64 -1.51
CA SER A 40 -17.93 -2.73 -0.54
C SER A 40 -19.08 -1.78 -0.87
N SER A 41 -18.84 -0.75 -1.68
CA SER A 41 -19.89 0.15 -2.16
C SER A 41 -20.41 -0.30 -3.52
N ASN A 42 -21.73 -0.52 -3.57
CA ASN A 42 -22.58 -1.05 -4.65
C ASN A 42 -22.50 -0.39 -6.06
N PHE A 43 -21.34 0.07 -6.55
CA PHE A 43 -21.19 0.56 -7.92
C PHE A 43 -20.86 -0.59 -8.90
N ASN A 44 -21.92 -1.13 -9.50
CA ASN A 44 -21.95 -1.75 -10.84
C ASN A 44 -20.89 -2.81 -11.19
N LEU A 45 -20.65 -3.77 -10.31
CA LEU A 45 -20.46 -5.13 -10.80
C LEU A 45 -21.86 -5.69 -11.02
N ASP A 46 -22.29 -5.76 -12.28
CA ASP A 46 -23.52 -6.47 -12.67
C ASP A 46 -23.53 -7.84 -11.95
N MET A 47 -24.51 -8.05 -11.06
CA MET A 47 -24.51 -9.17 -10.12
C MET A 47 -24.68 -10.54 -10.80
N ILE A 48 -24.86 -10.56 -12.12
CA ILE A 48 -24.81 -11.77 -12.94
C ILE A 48 -23.38 -11.97 -13.43
N GLN A 49 -22.46 -12.26 -12.51
CA GLN A 49 -21.13 -12.73 -12.92
C GLN A 49 -21.26 -14.15 -13.47
N THR A 50 -20.91 -14.33 -14.74
CA THR A 50 -20.87 -15.67 -15.33
C THR A 50 -19.63 -16.43 -14.84
N GLY A 51 -19.69 -17.75 -14.80
CA GLY A 51 -18.50 -18.57 -14.58
C GLY A 51 -17.46 -18.33 -15.69
N VAL A 52 -16.18 -18.40 -15.35
CA VAL A 52 -15.11 -18.34 -16.36
C VAL A 52 -15.24 -19.49 -17.36
N LYS A 53 -14.82 -19.23 -18.60
CA LYS A 53 -14.66 -20.26 -19.63
C LYS A 53 -13.23 -20.79 -19.59
N PHE A 54 -13.07 -22.11 -19.59
CA PHE A 54 -11.74 -22.74 -19.67
C PHE A 54 -11.45 -23.20 -21.10
N ILE A 55 -10.34 -22.74 -21.68
CA ILE A 55 -9.86 -23.18 -23.00
C ILE A 55 -8.36 -23.41 -22.91
N GLY A 56 -7.90 -24.63 -23.22
CA GLY A 56 -6.47 -24.95 -23.22
C GLY A 56 -5.77 -24.75 -21.86
N GLY A 57 -6.47 -25.00 -20.75
CA GLY A 57 -5.95 -24.83 -19.38
C GLY A 57 -5.93 -23.39 -18.87
N LYS A 58 -6.38 -22.41 -19.68
CA LYS A 58 -6.48 -21.00 -19.30
C LYS A 58 -7.92 -20.63 -18.95
N ALA A 59 -8.10 -19.69 -18.01
CA ALA A 59 -9.41 -19.16 -17.64
C ALA A 59 -9.66 -17.80 -18.32
N TYR A 60 -10.85 -17.64 -18.90
CA TYR A 60 -11.30 -16.45 -19.64
C TYR A 60 -12.66 -15.95 -19.14
N THR A 61 -13.07 -14.73 -19.51
CA THR A 61 -14.49 -14.34 -19.43
C THR A 61 -15.33 -15.25 -20.32
N ALA A 62 -16.55 -15.58 -19.91
CA ALA A 62 -17.52 -16.22 -20.80
C ALA A 62 -17.74 -15.38 -22.06
N ASP A 63 -18.01 -16.03 -23.20
CA ASP A 63 -18.04 -15.38 -24.51
C ASP A 63 -19.08 -14.24 -24.56
N ASP A 64 -20.19 -14.42 -23.85
CA ASP A 64 -21.36 -13.54 -23.75
C ASP A 64 -21.35 -12.61 -22.53
N SER A 65 -20.24 -12.53 -21.79
CA SER A 65 -20.15 -11.72 -20.58
C SER A 65 -19.02 -10.69 -20.60
N VAL A 66 -19.27 -9.53 -20.00
CA VAL A 66 -18.27 -8.50 -19.72
C VAL A 66 -17.53 -8.74 -18.39
N SER A 67 -18.01 -9.67 -17.57
CA SER A 67 -17.42 -10.00 -16.27
C SER A 67 -17.63 -11.47 -15.92
N SER A 68 -16.54 -12.16 -15.56
CA SER A 68 -16.61 -13.52 -15.04
C SER A 68 -15.76 -13.69 -13.79
N ALA A 69 -16.12 -14.63 -12.93
CA ALA A 69 -15.36 -14.94 -11.72
C ALA A 69 -14.99 -16.41 -11.65
N ILE A 70 -13.83 -16.65 -11.03
CA ILE A 70 -13.33 -17.98 -10.69
C ILE A 70 -12.96 -17.98 -9.21
N THR A 71 -13.32 -19.04 -8.51
CA THR A 71 -12.94 -19.29 -7.12
C THR A 71 -12.29 -20.65 -7.03
N SER A 72 -11.16 -20.75 -6.32
CA SER A 72 -10.50 -22.03 -6.11
C SER A 72 -11.25 -22.88 -5.08
N ASP A 73 -11.02 -24.19 -5.15
CA ASP A 73 -11.22 -25.06 -3.99
C ASP A 73 -10.26 -24.69 -2.85
N ILE A 74 -10.39 -25.37 -1.70
CA ILE A 74 -9.43 -25.23 -0.60
C ILE A 74 -8.08 -25.76 -1.08
N ILE A 75 -7.12 -24.85 -1.25
CA ILE A 75 -5.77 -25.18 -1.74
C ILE A 75 -4.81 -25.55 -0.61
N ALA A 76 -5.09 -25.10 0.62
CA ALA A 76 -4.34 -25.50 1.81
C ALA A 76 -5.28 -25.55 3.02
N ASN A 77 -5.10 -26.58 3.86
CA ASN A 77 -5.83 -26.75 5.11
C ASN A 77 -4.91 -27.23 6.26
N PRO A 78 -3.86 -26.47 6.63
CA PRO A 78 -2.99 -26.81 7.76
C PRO A 78 -3.76 -26.92 9.08
N SER A 79 -3.18 -27.60 10.06
CA SER A 79 -3.71 -27.62 11.44
C SER A 79 -3.52 -26.29 12.19
N LYS A 80 -2.69 -25.39 11.66
CA LYS A 80 -2.34 -24.08 12.22
C LYS A 80 -3.00 -22.95 11.44
N ALA A 81 -3.21 -21.80 12.08
CA ALA A 81 -3.79 -20.64 11.42
C ALA A 81 -2.82 -20.08 10.36
N ILE A 82 -3.37 -19.75 9.19
CA ILE A 82 -2.63 -19.09 8.10
C ILE A 82 -2.65 -17.59 8.37
N ILE A 83 -1.48 -17.01 8.62
CA ILE A 83 -1.34 -15.60 8.99
C ILE A 83 -0.98 -14.71 7.80
N SER A 84 -0.32 -15.27 6.76
CA SER A 84 -0.03 -14.54 5.53
C SER A 84 -0.02 -15.44 4.32
N ALA A 85 -0.27 -14.85 3.15
CA ALA A 85 -0.12 -15.52 1.86
C ALA A 85 0.32 -14.55 0.77
N ARG A 86 1.01 -15.10 -0.23
CA ARG A 86 1.42 -14.46 -1.47
C ARG A 86 0.82 -15.21 -2.64
N LEU A 87 0.26 -14.49 -3.59
CA LEU A 87 -0.26 -15.01 -4.84
C LEU A 87 0.66 -14.57 -5.98
N ASP A 88 1.22 -15.49 -6.74
CA ASP A 88 1.94 -15.21 -7.97
C ASP A 88 1.09 -15.67 -9.15
N VAL A 89 0.94 -14.84 -10.18
CA VAL A 89 0.02 -15.12 -11.29
C VAL A 89 0.73 -14.86 -12.63
N SER A 90 0.52 -15.77 -13.58
CA SER A 90 0.81 -15.54 -14.99
C SER A 90 -0.51 -15.27 -15.70
N ASN A 91 -0.62 -14.14 -16.39
CA ASN A 91 -1.83 -13.73 -17.10
C ASN A 91 -1.49 -12.99 -18.40
N ASN A 92 -2.49 -12.86 -19.28
CA ASN A 92 -2.45 -11.98 -20.44
C ASN A 92 -3.64 -11.02 -20.36
N ILE A 93 -3.36 -9.74 -20.18
CA ILE A 93 -4.38 -8.71 -20.00
C ILE A 93 -4.32 -7.76 -21.21
N PRO A 94 -5.23 -7.88 -22.20
CA PRO A 94 -5.31 -6.92 -23.29
C PRO A 94 -5.74 -5.54 -22.78
N SER A 95 -5.49 -4.49 -23.57
CA SER A 95 -6.00 -3.15 -23.27
C SER A 95 -7.52 -3.19 -23.06
N ASN A 96 -8.02 -2.47 -22.04
CA ASN A 96 -9.44 -2.41 -21.67
C ASN A 96 -10.01 -3.72 -21.08
N ALA A 97 -9.16 -4.59 -20.58
CA ALA A 97 -9.51 -5.67 -19.68
C ALA A 97 -8.75 -5.53 -18.35
N ARG A 98 -9.28 -6.12 -17.28
CA ARG A 98 -8.64 -6.16 -15.96
C ARG A 98 -8.91 -7.48 -15.26
N VAL A 99 -8.00 -7.85 -14.36
CA VAL A 99 -8.19 -8.99 -13.45
C VAL A 99 -7.94 -8.52 -12.02
N ILE A 100 -8.91 -8.76 -11.14
CA ILE A 100 -8.83 -8.43 -9.72
C ILE A 100 -8.70 -9.73 -8.94
N TYR A 101 -7.69 -9.83 -8.08
CA TYR A 101 -7.38 -11.03 -7.31
C TYR A 101 -7.76 -10.86 -5.85
N TYR A 102 -8.17 -11.98 -5.24
CA TYR A 102 -8.55 -12.04 -3.84
C TYR A 102 -7.97 -13.28 -3.18
N LEU A 103 -7.65 -13.18 -1.90
CA LEU A 103 -7.27 -14.30 -1.03
C LEU A 103 -8.24 -14.42 0.15
N SER A 104 -8.40 -15.64 0.66
CA SER A 104 -9.15 -15.94 1.87
C SER A 104 -8.44 -17.01 2.68
N ASN A 105 -8.30 -16.83 3.99
CA ASN A 105 -7.79 -17.87 4.89
C ASN A 105 -8.90 -18.60 5.68
N ASN A 106 -10.17 -18.24 5.46
CA ASN A 106 -11.33 -18.78 6.17
C ASN A 106 -12.38 -19.34 5.20
N ASN A 107 -11.92 -20.11 4.21
CA ASN A 107 -12.79 -20.84 3.28
C ASN A 107 -13.73 -19.95 2.44
N GLY A 108 -13.32 -18.71 2.16
CA GLY A 108 -14.12 -17.76 1.38
C GLY A 108 -15.20 -17.02 2.18
N GLN A 109 -15.25 -17.15 3.52
CA GLN A 109 -16.13 -16.34 4.35
C GLN A 109 -15.74 -14.85 4.30
N ARG A 110 -14.43 -14.57 4.22
CA ARG A 110 -13.88 -13.23 4.02
C ARG A 110 -12.85 -13.24 2.90
N TRP A 111 -12.95 -12.27 2.00
CA TRP A 111 -12.04 -12.07 0.88
C TRP A 111 -11.25 -10.77 1.07
N MET A 112 -9.94 -10.84 0.89
CA MET A 112 -9.03 -9.69 0.86
C MET A 112 -8.56 -9.49 -0.58
N GLN A 113 -8.80 -8.30 -1.15
CA GLN A 113 -8.28 -7.95 -2.47
C GLN A 113 -6.75 -7.79 -2.39
N ILE A 114 -6.05 -8.31 -3.39
CA ILE A 114 -4.59 -8.34 -3.43
C ILE A 114 -4.05 -8.04 -4.82
N ASN A 115 -2.79 -7.62 -4.86
CA ASN A 115 -2.00 -7.54 -6.07
C ASN A 115 -1.09 -8.78 -6.15
N PRO A 116 -1.03 -9.50 -7.28
CA PRO A 116 -0.09 -10.59 -7.46
C PRO A 116 1.37 -10.15 -7.26
N GLY A 117 2.19 -11.04 -6.70
CA GLY A 117 3.61 -10.81 -6.39
C GLY A 117 3.89 -10.34 -4.95
N TYR A 118 2.85 -9.95 -4.20
CA TYR A 118 3.00 -9.40 -2.85
C TYR A 118 2.52 -10.37 -1.76
N THR A 119 3.11 -10.27 -0.56
CA THR A 119 2.68 -11.04 0.62
C THR A 119 1.74 -10.20 1.47
N TYR A 120 0.58 -10.75 1.80
CA TYR A 120 -0.46 -10.08 2.59
C TYR A 120 -0.68 -10.79 3.91
N LEU A 121 -0.79 -10.02 5.00
CA LEU A 121 -1.21 -10.51 6.31
C LEU A 121 -2.73 -10.57 6.37
N PHE A 122 -3.29 -11.70 6.80
CA PHE A 122 -4.73 -11.82 6.99
C PHE A 122 -5.17 -11.14 8.29
N ASP A 123 -6.29 -10.44 8.23
CA ASP A 123 -6.95 -9.84 9.39
C ASP A 123 -8.05 -10.73 9.99
N SER A 124 -8.27 -11.90 9.39
CA SER A 124 -9.12 -12.98 9.91
C SER A 124 -8.27 -14.14 10.41
N VAL A 125 -8.84 -14.92 11.34
CA VAL A 125 -8.28 -16.20 11.76
C VAL A 125 -8.91 -17.30 10.92
N GLY A 126 -8.07 -18.12 10.29
CA GLY A 126 -8.53 -19.30 9.58
C GLY A 126 -7.35 -20.13 9.08
N ASN A 127 -7.64 -21.38 8.76
CA ASN A 127 -6.65 -22.33 8.27
C ASN A 127 -6.99 -22.89 6.89
N GLN A 128 -7.99 -22.33 6.19
CA GLN A 128 -8.45 -22.82 4.90
C GLN A 128 -8.19 -21.77 3.83
N LEU A 129 -7.09 -21.93 3.10
CA LEU A 129 -6.66 -21.00 2.05
C LEU A 129 -7.45 -21.22 0.77
N ARG A 130 -7.94 -20.12 0.19
CA ARG A 130 -8.53 -20.06 -1.15
C ARG A 130 -8.07 -18.79 -1.87
N TRP A 131 -8.17 -18.80 -3.19
CA TRP A 131 -8.06 -17.61 -4.02
C TRP A 131 -9.29 -17.44 -4.91
N LYS A 132 -9.55 -16.20 -5.32
CA LYS A 132 -10.60 -15.85 -6.27
C LYS A 132 -10.05 -14.81 -7.23
N ALA A 133 -10.52 -14.83 -8.48
CA ALA A 133 -10.25 -13.78 -9.44
C ALA A 133 -11.54 -13.33 -10.12
N ALA A 134 -11.66 -12.03 -10.38
CA ALA A 134 -12.70 -11.44 -11.20
C ALA A 134 -12.05 -10.87 -12.46
N ILE A 135 -12.45 -11.39 -13.63
CA ILE A 135 -11.97 -10.97 -14.94
C ILE A 135 -13.04 -10.07 -15.54
N THR A 136 -12.71 -8.83 -15.90
CA THR A 136 -13.66 -7.92 -16.54
C THR A 136 -13.09 -7.28 -17.79
N ARG A 137 -13.96 -6.89 -18.72
CA ARG A 137 -13.66 -6.18 -19.97
C ARG A 137 -14.71 -5.11 -20.23
N ASP A 138 -14.33 -4.03 -20.92
CA ASP A 138 -15.23 -2.88 -21.12
C ASP A 138 -16.41 -3.18 -22.07
N SER A 139 -16.26 -4.13 -22.99
CA SER A 139 -17.35 -4.59 -23.86
C SER A 139 -17.08 -5.99 -24.39
N LEU A 140 -18.11 -6.64 -24.96
CA LEU A 140 -18.00 -7.96 -25.60
C LEU A 140 -17.06 -7.96 -26.83
N MET A 141 -16.78 -6.78 -27.41
CA MET A 141 -15.88 -6.62 -28.56
C MET A 141 -14.41 -6.55 -28.15
N VAL A 142 -14.12 -6.36 -26.86
CA VAL A 142 -12.75 -6.37 -26.31
C VAL A 142 -12.34 -7.82 -26.05
N GLY A 143 -11.09 -8.15 -26.40
CA GLY A 143 -10.52 -9.46 -26.10
C GLY A 143 -10.56 -9.76 -24.60
N SER A 144 -10.87 -11.00 -24.23
CA SER A 144 -10.84 -11.41 -22.83
C SER A 144 -9.41 -11.43 -22.31
N ALA A 145 -9.20 -10.95 -21.07
CA ALA A 145 -8.00 -11.32 -20.33
C ALA A 145 -8.00 -12.84 -20.03
N SER A 146 -6.82 -13.42 -19.92
CA SER A 146 -6.65 -14.83 -19.56
C SER A 146 -5.77 -14.99 -18.33
N ILE A 147 -6.14 -15.94 -17.46
CA ILE A 147 -5.29 -16.40 -16.36
C ILE A 147 -4.70 -17.74 -16.79
N ASP A 148 -3.36 -17.80 -16.86
CA ASP A 148 -2.63 -18.96 -17.36
C ASP A 148 -2.21 -19.89 -16.22
N SER A 149 -1.69 -19.32 -15.14
CA SER A 149 -1.30 -20.09 -13.95
C SER A 149 -1.36 -19.23 -12.69
N VAL A 150 -1.61 -19.89 -11.56
CA VAL A 150 -1.69 -19.28 -10.24
C VAL A 150 -0.85 -20.13 -9.27
N SER A 151 0.06 -19.50 -8.54
CA SER A 151 0.89 -20.11 -7.51
C SER A 151 0.69 -19.39 -6.19
N LEU A 152 0.65 -20.12 -5.08
CA LEU A 152 0.54 -19.53 -3.75
C LEU A 152 1.65 -20.00 -2.83
N THR A 153 2.15 -19.06 -2.04
CA THR A 153 3.01 -19.32 -0.87
C THR A 153 2.30 -18.79 0.37
N TYR A 154 2.36 -19.50 1.50
CA TYR A 154 1.70 -19.06 2.73
C TYR A 154 2.55 -19.37 3.97
N THR A 155 2.28 -18.64 5.05
CA THR A 155 2.89 -18.89 6.36
C THR A 155 1.82 -19.17 7.41
N VAL A 156 2.17 -20.06 8.35
CA VAL A 156 1.30 -20.45 9.47
C VAL A 156 1.91 -20.03 10.79
N SER A 157 1.07 -19.77 11.80
CA SER A 157 1.50 -19.50 13.17
C SER A 157 0.78 -20.40 14.17
N ASP A 158 1.53 -20.91 15.16
CA ASP A 158 0.97 -21.58 16.34
C ASP A 158 0.39 -20.59 17.34
N THR A 159 0.97 -19.39 17.38
CA THR A 159 0.55 -18.33 18.28
C THR A 159 -0.36 -17.41 17.51
N LEU A 160 -1.67 -17.61 17.70
CA LEU A 160 -2.63 -16.51 17.60
C LEU A 160 -2.36 -15.57 18.78
N THR A 161 -1.20 -14.92 18.80
CA THR A 161 -1.00 -13.76 19.66
C THR A 161 -1.87 -12.68 19.06
N VAL A 162 -3.13 -12.65 19.50
CA VAL A 162 -3.93 -11.43 19.45
C VAL A 162 -3.02 -10.37 20.04
N ASN A 163 -2.57 -9.43 19.21
CA ASN A 163 -1.73 -8.35 19.66
C ASN A 163 -2.57 -7.54 20.65
N GLN A 164 -2.42 -7.83 21.95
CA GLN A 164 -3.19 -7.19 23.01
C GLN A 164 -2.93 -5.68 23.07
N ASN A 165 -1.92 -5.17 22.36
CA ASN A 165 -1.70 -3.73 22.20
C ASN A 165 -2.75 -3.04 21.32
N ASN A 166 -3.68 -3.80 20.70
CA ASN A 166 -4.87 -3.27 20.04
C ASN A 166 -6.16 -3.43 20.86
N ILE A 167 -6.06 -3.72 22.17
CA ILE A 167 -7.18 -3.50 23.09
C ILE A 167 -7.35 -1.99 23.22
N TYR A 168 -8.36 -1.46 22.56
CA TYR A 168 -8.85 -0.10 22.72
C TYR A 168 -9.04 0.21 24.21
N ASN A 169 -8.10 0.97 24.79
CA ASN A 169 -8.31 1.68 26.03
C ASN A 169 -9.33 2.80 25.78
N ASN A 170 -10.62 2.44 25.76
CA ASN A 170 -11.70 3.38 26.01
C ASN A 170 -11.91 3.45 27.53
N SER A 171 -10.90 3.97 28.24
CA SER A 171 -10.96 4.29 29.67
C SER A 171 -11.30 5.78 29.83
N ALA A 172 -12.50 6.13 29.38
CA ALA A 172 -13.19 7.35 29.77
C ALA A 172 -14.55 7.02 30.39
N TYR A 173 -14.56 6.14 31.40
CA TYR A 173 -15.61 6.13 32.41
C TYR A 173 -15.03 5.64 33.74
N GLY A 174 -15.09 6.51 34.73
CA GLY A 174 -14.33 6.40 35.97
C GLY A 174 -14.73 5.22 36.85
N GLY A 175 -13.71 4.71 37.54
CA GLY A 175 -13.82 4.24 38.91
C GLY A 175 -14.36 2.83 39.11
N ILE A 176 -13.49 1.82 38.94
CA ILE A 176 -13.48 0.66 39.84
C ILE A 176 -12.01 0.31 40.11
N ASN A 177 -11.50 0.75 41.26
CA ASN A 177 -10.28 0.23 41.84
C ASN A 177 -10.59 -1.17 42.39
N GLY A 178 -9.91 -2.18 41.85
CA GLY A 178 -9.85 -3.49 42.49
C GLY A 178 -10.03 -4.63 41.51
N LEU A 179 -8.93 -5.15 41.00
CA LEU A 179 -8.77 -6.58 40.70
C LEU A 179 -7.29 -6.87 40.56
N GLY A 180 -6.73 -7.43 41.64
CA GLY A 180 -5.41 -8.01 41.66
C GLY A 180 -5.34 -9.24 40.76
N SER A 181 -4.11 -9.50 40.33
CA SER A 181 -3.60 -10.71 39.67
C SER A 181 -4.41 -11.99 39.92
N GLY A 182 -5.08 -12.51 38.88
CA GLY A 182 -5.62 -13.89 38.89
C GLY A 182 -7.07 -14.11 38.41
N GLY A 183 -7.68 -13.19 37.67
CA GLY A 183 -9.08 -13.34 37.24
C GLY A 183 -9.31 -14.40 36.16
N ASP A 184 -10.05 -15.45 36.49
CA ASP A 184 -10.60 -16.45 35.56
C ASP A 184 -11.48 -15.76 34.49
N LEU A 185 -11.21 -16.08 33.22
CA LEU A 185 -11.90 -15.56 32.04
C LEU A 185 -13.42 -15.77 32.12
N ASN A 186 -13.89 -16.83 32.76
CA ASN A 186 -15.31 -17.07 32.99
C ASN A 186 -15.97 -15.99 33.86
N THR A 187 -15.22 -15.43 34.81
CA THR A 187 -15.71 -14.36 35.70
C THR A 187 -15.83 -13.04 34.94
N PHE A 188 -14.95 -12.79 33.97
CA PHE A 188 -15.02 -11.63 33.11
C PHE A 188 -16.21 -11.70 32.14
N VAL A 189 -16.38 -12.85 31.47
CA VAL A 189 -17.49 -13.07 30.54
C VAL A 189 -18.84 -12.99 31.25
N CYS A 190 -18.97 -13.57 32.45
CA CYS A 190 -20.22 -13.49 33.20
C CYS A 190 -20.53 -12.09 33.75
N ASN A 191 -19.51 -11.28 34.07
CA ASN A 191 -19.71 -9.87 34.42
C ASN A 191 -20.10 -9.01 33.21
N ALA A 192 -19.58 -9.33 32.02
CA ALA A 192 -19.98 -8.63 30.80
C ALA A 192 -21.42 -8.97 30.39
N LEU A 193 -21.79 -10.25 30.45
CA LEU A 193 -23.14 -10.72 30.12
C LEU A 193 -24.20 -10.23 31.12
N SER A 194 -23.88 -10.20 32.42
CA SER A 194 -24.82 -9.68 33.42
C SER A 194 -25.15 -8.20 33.23
N ARG A 195 -24.19 -7.39 32.75
CA ARG A 195 -24.39 -5.96 32.46
C ARG A 195 -25.30 -5.69 31.27
N ILE A 196 -25.49 -6.66 30.38
CA ILE A 196 -26.45 -6.58 29.26
C ILE A 196 -27.74 -7.37 29.53
N GLY A 197 -27.98 -7.77 30.79
CA GLY A 197 -29.19 -8.47 31.19
C GLY A 197 -29.24 -9.94 30.75
N LEU A 198 -28.14 -10.49 30.24
CA LEU A 198 -28.02 -11.91 29.90
C LEU A 198 -27.37 -12.62 31.10
N GLY A 199 -28.20 -13.25 31.94
CA GLY A 199 -27.70 -14.05 33.05
C GLY A 199 -26.81 -15.20 32.54
N CYS A 200 -25.67 -15.43 33.20
CA CYS A 200 -24.95 -16.69 33.06
C CYS A 200 -25.78 -17.79 33.74
N GLY A 201 -26.67 -18.42 32.98
CA GLY A 201 -27.42 -19.57 33.44
C GLY A 201 -26.46 -20.71 33.78
N THR A 202 -26.35 -21.04 35.06
CA THR A 202 -25.77 -22.31 35.48
C THR A 202 -26.67 -23.41 34.93
N VAL A 203 -26.21 -24.14 33.91
CA VAL A 203 -26.84 -25.39 33.50
C VAL A 203 -26.83 -26.30 34.73
N PRO A 204 -27.98 -26.81 35.21
CA PRO A 204 -28.00 -27.73 36.33
C PRO A 204 -27.20 -28.99 35.94
N PRO A 205 -26.32 -29.50 36.81
CA PRO A 205 -25.60 -30.73 36.54
C PRO A 205 -26.61 -31.87 36.44
N ALA A 206 -26.50 -32.67 35.38
CA ALA A 206 -27.18 -33.95 35.29
C ALA A 206 -26.75 -34.82 36.48
N THR A 207 -27.70 -35.12 37.36
CA THR A 207 -27.58 -36.05 38.47
C THR A 207 -27.18 -37.44 38.00
N TYR A 208 -25.98 -37.88 38.40
CA TYR A 208 -25.74 -39.28 38.74
C TYR A 208 -25.64 -39.40 40.26
N VAL A 209 -26.22 -40.48 40.78
CA VAL A 209 -26.53 -40.74 42.19
C VAL A 209 -25.32 -41.32 42.94
N GLN A 210 -25.33 -41.16 44.28
CA GLN A 210 -24.48 -41.72 45.36
C GLN A 210 -23.22 -40.90 45.73
N SER A 211 -22.89 -40.63 47.00
CA SER A 211 -23.46 -40.92 48.32
C SER A 211 -22.81 -40.00 49.36
N THR A 212 -23.59 -39.57 50.35
CA THR A 212 -23.29 -39.08 51.72
C THR A 212 -21.84 -38.96 52.21
N GLN A 213 -21.44 -37.79 52.74
CA GLN A 213 -21.24 -37.56 54.19
C GLN A 213 -20.94 -36.09 54.55
N THR A 214 -21.52 -35.68 55.68
CA THR A 214 -21.46 -34.41 56.43
C THR A 214 -20.12 -34.15 57.14
N VAL A 215 -19.75 -32.88 57.36
CA VAL A 215 -19.51 -32.20 58.69
C VAL A 215 -19.05 -30.73 58.48
N PHE A 216 -19.54 -29.81 59.34
CA PHE A 216 -19.26 -28.36 59.43
C PHE A 216 -18.00 -28.04 60.31
N PRO A 217 -17.81 -26.82 60.91
CA PRO A 217 -16.98 -25.71 60.42
C PRO A 217 -15.85 -25.32 61.41
N VAL A 218 -14.90 -24.47 61.00
CA VAL A 218 -14.03 -23.76 61.96
C VAL A 218 -13.76 -22.32 61.49
N SER A 219 -14.11 -21.37 62.35
CA SER A 219 -13.78 -19.95 62.32
C SER A 219 -12.41 -19.72 63.00
N ALA A 220 -11.61 -18.73 62.56
CA ALA A 220 -10.69 -17.99 63.45
C ALA A 220 -9.89 -16.86 62.73
N THR A 221 -10.20 -15.63 63.17
CA THR A 221 -9.29 -14.61 63.74
C THR A 221 -8.35 -13.75 62.88
N ALA A 222 -8.43 -12.46 63.21
CA ALA A 222 -7.65 -11.32 62.78
C ALA A 222 -6.19 -11.33 63.26
N ILE A 223 -5.34 -10.56 62.54
CA ILE A 223 -4.07 -10.05 63.04
C ILE A 223 -3.98 -8.55 62.68
N THR A 224 -3.75 -7.75 63.72
CA THR A 224 -3.42 -6.32 63.72
C THR A 224 -1.90 -6.15 63.70
N ALA A 225 -1.43 -4.98 63.22
CA ALA A 225 -0.18 -4.24 63.53
C ALA A 225 0.62 -3.87 62.27
N ASN A 226 1.40 -2.79 62.18
CA ASN A 226 1.49 -1.48 62.83
C ASN A 226 2.63 -0.74 62.09
N SER A 227 2.63 0.59 62.17
CA SER A 227 3.78 1.50 62.12
C SER A 227 4.55 1.82 60.81
N ASN A 228 4.45 3.12 60.46
CA ASN A 228 5.52 4.12 60.37
C ASN A 228 6.65 4.02 59.33
N ASN A 229 6.69 5.00 58.41
CA ASN A 229 7.82 5.92 58.14
C ASN A 229 7.40 6.88 57.01
N ALA A 230 7.10 8.17 57.26
CA ALA A 230 8.01 9.28 57.57
C ALA A 230 9.00 9.64 56.44
N SER A 231 8.58 10.68 55.70
CA SER A 231 9.37 11.83 55.19
C SER A 231 10.68 11.59 54.42
N ASN A 232 10.72 12.11 53.18
CA ASN A 232 11.69 13.16 52.85
C ASN A 232 11.23 14.00 51.65
N ALA A 233 10.85 15.24 51.96
CA ALA A 233 10.71 16.33 51.02
C ALA A 233 12.09 16.96 50.79
N SER A 234 12.48 17.16 49.54
CA SER A 234 13.54 18.12 49.21
C SER A 234 13.01 19.12 48.18
N SER A 235 12.80 20.32 48.69
CA SER A 235 12.56 21.56 47.97
C SER A 235 13.84 22.03 47.28
N GLY A 236 13.81 22.13 45.96
CA GLY A 236 14.88 22.72 45.15
C GLY A 236 14.31 23.77 44.20
N SER A 237 14.18 24.99 44.71
CA SER A 237 13.84 26.20 43.96
C SER A 237 15.00 26.58 43.04
N GLY A 238 14.72 26.71 41.74
CA GLY A 238 15.69 27.09 40.72
C GLY A 238 14.99 27.52 39.44
N ASN A 239 14.51 28.77 39.41
CA ASN A 239 14.00 29.42 38.21
C ASN A 239 15.13 29.67 37.21
N ASN A 240 15.30 28.77 36.25
CA ASN A 240 15.97 29.05 34.98
C ASN A 240 15.07 28.54 33.87
N SER A 241 14.32 29.46 33.27
CA SER A 241 13.59 29.25 32.02
C SER A 241 14.58 29.18 30.85
N GLY A 242 15.39 28.12 30.82
CA GLY A 242 16.04 27.67 29.61
C GLY A 242 15.01 26.87 28.82
N LEU A 243 14.48 27.45 27.74
CA LEU A 243 13.77 26.68 26.70
C LEU A 243 14.80 25.81 25.99
N THR A 244 15.22 24.73 26.63
CA THR A 244 15.99 23.68 25.99
C THR A 244 14.99 22.92 25.11
N ALA A 245 14.95 23.26 23.83
CA ALA A 245 14.30 22.42 22.84
C ALA A 245 15.05 21.08 22.84
N THR A 246 14.48 20.06 23.46
CA THR A 246 15.01 18.70 23.40
C THR A 246 14.96 18.28 21.94
N ILE A 247 16.10 18.43 21.25
CA ILE A 247 16.32 17.79 19.96
C ILE A 247 16.20 16.30 20.26
N TYR A 248 15.11 15.70 19.78
CA TYR A 248 14.85 14.28 19.97
C TYR A 248 16.07 13.50 19.47
N ASN A 249 16.78 12.84 20.38
CA ASN A 249 17.81 11.86 20.05
C ASN A 249 17.10 10.62 19.51
N ALA A 250 16.70 10.69 18.24
CA ALA A 250 16.20 9.56 17.48
C ALA A 250 17.30 8.49 17.44
N GLY A 251 16.94 7.23 17.69
CA GLY A 251 17.86 6.10 17.54
C GLY A 251 18.38 6.01 16.11
N THR A 252 19.56 6.56 15.87
CA THR A 252 20.23 6.50 14.57
C THR A 252 20.80 5.10 14.39
N LYS A 253 20.25 4.31 13.46
CA LYS A 253 20.99 3.15 12.96
C LYS A 253 22.09 3.68 12.05
N ASN A 254 23.34 3.52 12.46
CA ASN A 254 24.51 3.76 11.61
C ASN A 254 24.48 2.75 10.46
N THR A 255 23.91 3.13 9.32
CA THR A 255 24.15 2.46 8.04
C THR A 255 25.55 2.83 7.59
N ASN A 256 26.46 1.85 7.71
CA ASN A 256 27.85 1.82 7.24
C ASN A 256 28.36 3.10 6.51
N GLY A 257 28.92 4.02 7.30
CA GLY A 257 30.06 4.83 6.86
C GLY A 257 29.82 6.29 6.47
N ASN A 258 28.59 6.80 6.42
CA ASN A 258 28.38 8.20 6.05
C ASN A 258 27.27 8.91 6.85
N GLY A 259 27.42 8.93 8.19
CA GLY A 259 27.00 9.97 9.14
C GLY A 259 25.53 10.43 9.25
N SER A 260 24.69 10.24 8.24
CA SER A 260 23.30 10.69 8.22
C SER A 260 22.44 9.56 8.76
N GLY A 261 22.20 9.56 10.07
CA GLY A 261 21.28 8.60 10.68
C GLY A 261 19.89 8.72 10.04
N VAL A 262 19.41 7.62 9.46
CA VAL A 262 18.05 7.53 8.92
C VAL A 262 17.07 7.54 10.09
N ILE A 263 16.09 8.43 10.07
CA ILE A 263 15.04 8.54 11.09
C ILE A 263 13.71 8.18 10.44
N LEU A 264 13.12 7.06 10.86
CA LEU A 264 11.81 6.60 10.40
C LEU A 264 10.76 6.94 11.44
N VAL A 265 9.64 7.53 11.01
CA VAL A 265 8.59 7.98 11.91
C VAL A 265 7.20 7.58 11.40
N ARG A 266 6.25 7.40 12.33
CA ARG A 266 4.84 7.10 12.04
C ARG A 266 3.95 7.80 13.07
N ILE A 267 2.79 8.28 12.65
CA ILE A 267 1.78 8.79 13.58
C ILE A 267 0.97 7.60 14.12
N PRO A 268 0.75 7.47 15.44
CA PRO A 268 -0.09 6.38 15.96
C PRO A 268 -1.46 6.34 15.27
N LYS A 269 -1.90 5.15 14.87
CA LYS A 269 -3.15 4.86 14.12
C LYS A 269 -3.14 5.24 12.62
N HIS A 270 -2.05 5.81 12.13
CA HIS A 270 -1.81 6.06 10.72
C HIS A 270 -0.90 4.97 10.15
N GLU A 271 -1.14 4.56 8.91
CA GLU A 271 -0.34 3.54 8.23
C GLU A 271 0.91 4.14 7.58
N GLU A 272 0.86 5.45 7.29
CA GLU A 272 1.91 6.19 6.59
C GLU A 272 3.23 6.21 7.38
N ILE A 273 4.30 5.77 6.72
CA ILE A 273 5.65 5.82 7.26
C ILE A 273 6.40 6.94 6.55
N TYR A 274 7.05 7.79 7.33
CA TYR A 274 7.89 8.87 6.80
C TYR A 274 9.35 8.62 7.14
N GLU A 275 10.22 8.90 6.18
CA GLU A 275 11.66 9.00 6.38
C GLU A 275 12.05 10.49 6.52
N ILE A 276 12.77 10.84 7.57
CA ILE A 276 13.27 12.21 7.78
C ILE A 276 14.70 12.30 7.27
N ILE A 277 14.89 13.00 6.15
CA ILE A 277 16.18 13.18 5.47
C ILE A 277 16.42 14.67 5.25
N GLY A 278 17.55 15.19 5.72
CA GLY A 278 17.92 16.60 5.51
C GLY A 278 16.90 17.61 6.08
N GLY A 279 16.19 17.25 7.16
CA GLY A 279 15.12 18.08 7.72
C GLY A 279 13.82 18.09 6.91
N LYS A 280 13.67 17.17 5.96
CA LYS A 280 12.45 16.98 5.16
C LYS A 280 11.82 15.63 5.44
N LYS A 281 10.50 15.55 5.31
CA LYS A 281 9.74 14.29 5.37
C LYS A 281 9.52 13.73 3.96
N HIS A 282 9.94 12.49 3.77
CA HIS A 282 9.73 11.67 2.60
C HIS A 282 8.70 10.59 2.93
N LEU A 283 7.60 10.49 2.17
CA LEU A 283 6.60 9.44 2.38
C LEU A 283 7.09 8.15 1.73
N ILE A 284 7.12 7.06 2.50
CA ILE A 284 7.35 5.71 1.95
C ILE A 284 5.98 5.14 1.56
N PRO A 285 5.66 5.00 0.26
CA PRO A 285 4.27 4.82 -0.15
C PRO A 285 3.65 3.47 0.20
N THR A 286 4.49 2.44 0.32
CA THR A 286 4.04 1.08 0.63
C THR A 286 5.00 0.38 1.57
N GLN A 287 4.47 -0.59 2.32
CA GLN A 287 5.27 -1.42 3.20
C GLN A 287 6.29 -2.31 2.45
N ASP A 288 6.01 -2.64 1.19
CA ASP A 288 6.93 -3.38 0.34
C ASP A 288 8.14 -2.53 -0.11
N ILE A 289 7.94 -1.24 -0.38
CA ILE A 289 9.04 -0.29 -0.61
C ILE A 289 9.83 -0.09 0.70
N PHE A 290 9.14 0.00 1.84
CA PHE A 290 9.78 0.07 3.16
C PHE A 290 10.74 -1.10 3.40
N TYR A 291 10.31 -2.34 3.14
CA TYR A 291 11.18 -3.51 3.28
C TYR A 291 12.26 -3.61 2.18
N ASP A 292 12.01 -3.08 0.97
CA ASP A 292 13.02 -2.97 -0.11
C ASP A 292 14.23 -2.15 0.31
N TYR A 293 14.02 -1.11 1.13
CA TYR A 293 15.09 -0.32 1.73
C TYR A 293 15.81 -1.04 2.89
N GLY A 294 15.37 -2.23 3.29
CA GLY A 294 15.92 -2.99 4.42
C GLY A 294 15.52 -2.41 5.79
N PHE A 295 14.47 -1.60 5.84
CA PHE A 295 13.91 -1.10 7.09
C PHE A 295 13.11 -2.18 7.81
N THR A 296 12.98 -2.06 9.13
CA THR A 296 12.18 -2.96 9.97
C THR A 296 11.27 -2.14 10.87
N ASP A 297 10.12 -2.67 11.27
CA ASP A 297 9.15 -1.93 12.08
C ASP A 297 9.72 -1.43 13.42
N SER A 298 10.72 -2.14 13.97
CA SER A 298 11.46 -1.72 15.17
C SER A 298 12.25 -0.41 15.01
N MET A 299 12.47 0.05 13.77
CA MET A 299 13.14 1.33 13.49
C MET A 299 12.15 2.51 13.48
N ILE A 300 10.85 2.24 13.42
CA ILE A 300 9.82 3.27 13.31
C ILE A 300 9.59 3.90 14.68
N GLN A 301 9.72 5.22 14.75
CA GLN A 301 9.46 6.00 15.96
C GLN A 301 8.05 6.60 15.91
N PRO A 302 7.20 6.37 16.93
CA PRO A 302 5.91 7.03 17.01
C PRO A 302 6.09 8.52 17.29
N ILE A 303 5.50 9.38 16.47
CA ILE A 303 5.49 10.83 16.66
C ILE A 303 4.08 11.41 16.54
N THR A 304 3.86 12.64 17.01
CA THR A 304 2.58 13.35 16.81
C THR A 304 2.53 14.04 15.45
N GLN A 305 1.33 14.35 14.96
CA GLN A 305 1.14 15.16 13.74
C GLN A 305 1.88 16.51 13.83
N GLN A 306 1.79 17.19 14.98
CA GLN A 306 2.47 18.47 15.21
C GLN A 306 4.00 18.35 15.13
N GLN A 307 4.58 17.19 15.48
CA GLN A 307 6.01 16.94 15.30
C GLN A 307 6.35 16.70 13.82
N LEU A 308 5.52 15.95 13.09
CA LEU A 308 5.71 15.67 11.67
C LEU A 308 5.58 16.94 10.81
N ASP A 309 4.70 17.86 11.19
CA ASP A 309 4.44 19.11 10.45
C ASP A 309 5.59 20.12 10.51
N ARG A 310 6.57 19.92 11.40
CA ARG A 310 7.80 20.72 11.44
C ARG A 310 8.74 20.43 10.28
N TYR A 311 8.59 19.26 9.65
CA TYR A 311 9.42 18.84 8.53
C TYR A 311 8.72 19.20 7.22
N SER A 312 9.40 19.98 6.38
CA SER A 312 8.92 20.27 5.03
C SER A 312 8.90 18.99 4.19
N ARG A 313 7.99 18.89 3.23
CA ARG A 313 7.92 17.71 2.35
C ARG A 313 9.08 17.69 1.37
N VAL A 314 9.58 16.50 1.05
CA VAL A 314 10.47 16.30 -0.09
C VAL A 314 9.76 16.71 -1.39
N LYS A 315 10.44 17.52 -2.21
CA LYS A 315 9.92 18.00 -3.50
C LYS A 315 10.68 17.44 -4.69
N VAL A 316 11.99 17.22 -4.54
CA VAL A 316 12.86 16.77 -5.62
C VAL A 316 13.43 15.41 -5.27
N ILE A 317 13.31 14.49 -6.22
CA ILE A 317 13.82 13.13 -6.10
C ILE A 317 14.72 12.78 -7.28
N GLN A 318 15.63 11.85 -7.06
CA GLN A 318 16.49 11.25 -8.07
C GLN A 318 16.47 9.73 -7.92
N VAL A 319 16.47 9.01 -9.04
CA VAL A 319 16.48 7.54 -9.01
C VAL A 319 17.91 7.05 -8.75
N ALA A 320 18.07 6.12 -7.80
CA ALA A 320 19.34 5.47 -7.53
C ALA A 320 19.95 4.88 -8.82
N GLY A 321 21.15 5.34 -9.16
CA GLY A 321 21.86 4.95 -10.38
C GLY A 321 21.62 5.84 -11.61
N ASP A 322 20.61 6.72 -11.62
CA ASP A 322 20.37 7.69 -12.69
C ASP A 322 20.63 9.14 -12.20
N LYS A 323 21.92 9.51 -12.14
CA LYS A 323 22.34 10.85 -11.71
C LYS A 323 22.02 11.99 -12.68
N LYS A 324 21.48 11.67 -13.86
CA LYS A 324 21.27 12.66 -14.94
C LYS A 324 19.88 13.29 -14.91
N LYS A 325 18.94 12.69 -14.17
CA LYS A 325 17.54 13.10 -14.19
C LYS A 325 17.04 13.30 -12.77
N ASN A 326 16.47 14.47 -12.55
CA ASN A 326 15.77 14.82 -11.33
C ASN A 326 14.28 14.94 -11.65
N TYR A 327 13.44 14.63 -10.67
CA TYR A 327 12.00 14.65 -10.81
C TYR A 327 11.38 15.45 -9.66
N TYR A 328 10.32 16.19 -9.96
CA TYR A 328 9.43 16.71 -8.93
C TYR A 328 8.47 15.63 -8.47
N LEU A 329 8.27 15.52 -7.15
CA LEU A 329 7.17 14.80 -6.53
C LEU A 329 6.05 15.81 -6.23
N THR A 330 4.93 15.73 -6.96
CA THR A 330 3.81 16.68 -6.85
C THR A 330 2.98 16.42 -5.59
N GLU A 331 2.04 17.32 -5.26
CA GLU A 331 1.16 17.17 -4.09
C GLU A 331 0.28 15.92 -4.18
N GLY A 332 -0.22 15.59 -5.39
CA GLY A 332 -0.94 14.35 -5.68
C GLY A 332 -0.05 13.11 -5.85
N ASN A 333 1.15 13.08 -5.27
CA ASN A 333 2.09 11.95 -5.33
C ASN A 333 2.39 11.45 -6.77
N MET A 334 2.49 12.35 -7.73
CA MET A 334 2.94 12.04 -9.09
C MET A 334 4.36 12.54 -9.32
N ILE A 335 5.05 11.95 -10.28
CA ILE A 335 6.39 12.35 -10.69
C ILE A 335 6.38 13.15 -11.99
N ARG A 336 7.17 14.24 -12.03
CA ARG A 336 7.38 15.05 -13.24
C ARG A 336 8.87 15.26 -13.49
N LEU A 337 9.32 15.03 -14.72
CA LEU A 337 10.73 15.26 -15.09
C LEU A 337 11.08 16.74 -15.02
N ILE A 338 12.18 17.09 -14.37
CA ILE A 338 12.77 18.42 -14.38
C ILE A 338 13.61 18.57 -15.66
N PRO A 339 13.23 19.43 -16.63
CA PRO A 339 13.90 19.46 -17.94
C PRO A 339 15.36 19.91 -17.87
N HIS A 340 15.63 20.95 -17.08
CA HIS A 340 16.93 21.62 -16.98
C HIS A 340 17.20 22.12 -15.55
N LYS A 341 18.47 22.31 -15.20
CA LYS A 341 18.89 22.84 -13.89
C LYS A 341 18.30 24.22 -13.60
N THR A 342 18.18 25.08 -14.62
CA THR A 342 17.55 26.42 -14.49
C THR A 342 16.10 26.36 -14.03
N VAL A 343 15.37 25.28 -14.36
CA VAL A 343 14.02 25.06 -13.84
C VAL A 343 14.09 24.79 -12.34
N SER A 344 14.95 23.87 -11.89
CA SER A 344 15.16 23.59 -10.46
C SER A 344 15.52 24.85 -9.68
N GLU A 345 16.47 25.65 -10.20
CA GLU A 345 16.91 26.90 -9.58
C GLU A 345 15.76 27.93 -9.48
N SER A 346 14.85 27.95 -10.46
CA SER A 346 13.70 28.87 -10.45
C SER A 346 12.67 28.58 -9.35
N TYR A 347 12.68 27.38 -8.77
CA TYR A 347 11.89 27.04 -7.58
C TYR A 347 12.68 27.20 -6.27
N GLY A 348 13.95 27.62 -6.35
CA GLY A 348 14.85 27.71 -5.22
C GLY A 348 15.33 26.36 -4.68
N ASP A 349 15.16 25.28 -5.45
CA ASP A 349 15.63 23.96 -5.06
C ASP A 349 17.16 23.87 -5.17
N ARG A 350 17.77 23.14 -4.25
CA ARG A 350 19.21 22.94 -4.19
C ARG A 350 19.59 21.47 -4.35
N GLU A 351 20.86 21.20 -4.66
CA GLU A 351 21.32 19.81 -4.86
C GLU A 351 21.24 18.99 -3.56
N GLU A 352 21.41 19.64 -2.40
CA GLU A 352 21.23 19.00 -1.10
C GLU A 352 19.77 18.64 -0.76
N ASP A 353 18.80 19.20 -1.49
CA ASP A 353 17.37 18.90 -1.30
C ASP A 353 16.92 17.64 -2.05
N ILE A 354 17.79 17.09 -2.91
CA ILE A 354 17.48 15.94 -3.77
C ILE A 354 17.55 14.66 -2.94
N VAL A 355 16.41 13.98 -2.80
CA VAL A 355 16.36 12.66 -2.16
C VAL A 355 16.56 11.57 -3.20
N ILE A 356 17.49 10.66 -2.93
CA ILE A 356 17.75 9.50 -3.79
C ILE A 356 16.81 8.37 -3.39
N ILE A 357 15.97 7.92 -4.31
CA ILE A 357 15.00 6.84 -4.08
C ILE A 357 15.33 5.59 -4.90
N SER A 358 14.83 4.44 -4.49
CA SER A 358 14.97 3.19 -5.24
C SER A 358 14.17 3.25 -6.54
N LYS A 359 14.59 2.46 -7.54
CA LYS A 359 13.84 2.34 -8.80
C LYS A 359 12.44 1.77 -8.58
N LYS A 360 12.28 0.91 -7.57
CA LYS A 360 11.00 0.31 -7.20
C LYS A 360 10.02 1.38 -6.69
N GLU A 361 10.49 2.27 -5.81
CA GLU A 361 9.71 3.41 -5.37
C GLU A 361 9.39 4.36 -6.54
N PHE A 362 10.36 4.67 -7.39
CA PHE A 362 10.13 5.56 -8.53
C PHE A 362 9.01 5.05 -9.46
N ASN A 363 8.95 3.73 -9.69
CA ASN A 363 7.93 3.09 -10.53
C ASN A 363 6.53 3.05 -9.87
N TYR A 364 6.44 3.26 -8.56
CA TYR A 364 5.15 3.33 -7.86
C TYR A 364 4.40 4.62 -8.20
N TYR A 365 5.10 5.75 -8.36
CA TYR A 365 4.47 7.03 -8.59
C TYR A 365 3.95 7.17 -10.04
N PRO A 366 2.67 7.55 -10.24
CA PRO A 366 2.16 7.89 -11.57
C PRO A 366 2.88 9.11 -12.16
N GLN A 367 2.93 9.19 -13.48
CA GLN A 367 3.51 10.35 -14.16
C GLN A 367 2.53 11.52 -14.19
N ASN A 368 2.97 12.70 -13.75
CA ASN A 368 2.20 13.92 -13.89
C ASN A 368 2.26 14.41 -15.34
N GLN A 369 1.10 14.45 -16.00
CA GLN A 369 0.97 14.92 -17.38
C GLN A 369 0.27 16.26 -17.50
N PHE A 370 -0.41 16.71 -16.44
CA PHE A 370 -1.24 17.91 -16.49
C PHE A 370 -0.68 18.97 -15.55
N VAL A 371 -0.58 20.19 -16.06
CA VAL A 371 -0.03 21.33 -15.34
C VAL A 371 -0.85 22.60 -15.58
N PHE A 372 -0.76 23.55 -14.66
CA PHE A 372 -1.28 24.91 -14.85
C PHE A 372 -0.24 25.94 -14.40
N LEU A 373 -0.34 27.17 -14.91
CA LEU A 373 0.56 28.25 -14.54
C LEU A 373 0.12 28.86 -13.20
N GLU A 374 1.00 28.84 -12.19
CA GLU A 374 0.68 29.34 -10.85
C GLU A 374 0.55 30.88 -10.82
N ASN A 375 1.35 31.58 -11.62
CA ASN A 375 1.37 33.04 -11.68
C ASN A 375 1.57 33.56 -13.13
N PRO A 376 0.65 34.39 -13.68
CA PRO A 376 -0.62 34.82 -13.08
C PRO A 376 -1.54 33.63 -12.81
N LEU A 377 -2.47 33.78 -11.85
CA LEU A 377 -3.50 32.79 -11.53
C LEU A 377 -4.42 32.58 -12.75
N ASN A 378 -3.93 31.80 -13.70
CA ASN A 378 -4.65 31.37 -14.89
C ASN A 378 -4.81 29.85 -14.80
N ARG A 379 -6.05 29.38 -14.69
CA ARG A 379 -6.38 27.95 -14.58
C ARG A 379 -6.39 27.24 -15.93
N ASP A 380 -5.73 27.80 -16.94
CA ASP A 380 -5.45 27.13 -18.19
C ASP A 380 -4.61 25.88 -17.95
N VAL A 381 -5.12 24.74 -18.41
CA VAL A 381 -4.50 23.43 -18.23
C VAL A 381 -3.69 23.09 -19.47
N PHE A 382 -2.46 22.62 -19.27
CA PHE A 382 -1.59 22.12 -20.31
C PHE A 382 -1.27 20.64 -20.09
N GLN A 383 -1.28 19.86 -21.16
CA GLN A 383 -0.70 18.52 -21.17
C GLN A 383 0.79 18.62 -21.50
N VAL A 384 1.66 18.09 -20.64
CA VAL A 384 3.11 17.96 -20.90
C VAL A 384 3.42 16.53 -21.33
N LEU A 385 4.01 16.38 -22.51
CA LEU A 385 4.37 15.09 -23.08
C LEU A 385 5.87 14.86 -22.99
N GLN A 386 6.27 13.83 -22.23
CA GLN A 386 7.65 13.36 -22.09
C GLN A 386 8.66 14.48 -21.72
N GLY A 387 8.20 15.54 -21.05
CA GLY A 387 9.03 16.70 -20.68
C GLY A 387 9.56 17.53 -21.87
N LYS A 388 8.95 17.43 -23.07
CA LYS A 388 9.43 18.12 -24.28
C LYS A 388 8.43 19.09 -24.86
N THR A 389 7.16 18.69 -24.94
CA THR A 389 6.12 19.47 -25.59
C THR A 389 4.95 19.72 -24.66
N LYS A 390 4.23 20.82 -24.88
CA LYS A 390 3.01 21.16 -24.17
C LYS A 390 1.85 21.36 -25.13
N ARG A 391 0.65 20.94 -24.74
CA ARG A 391 -0.60 21.17 -25.48
C ARG A 391 -1.59 21.86 -24.56
N TYR A 392 -2.18 22.96 -25.00
CA TYR A 392 -3.30 23.56 -24.27
C TYR A 392 -4.51 22.63 -24.31
N ILE A 393 -5.14 22.42 -23.15
CA ILE A 393 -6.37 21.63 -23.01
C ILE A 393 -7.52 22.58 -22.71
N THR A 394 -8.52 22.61 -23.58
CA THR A 394 -9.70 23.43 -23.35
C THR A 394 -10.45 22.98 -22.09
N PRO A 395 -11.14 23.88 -21.35
CA PRO A 395 -11.93 23.49 -20.18
C PRO A 395 -12.96 22.38 -20.47
N GLN A 396 -13.54 22.38 -21.66
CA GLN A 396 -14.47 21.33 -22.11
C GLN A 396 -13.77 19.97 -22.26
N ALA A 397 -12.55 19.95 -22.81
CA ALA A 397 -11.75 18.73 -22.91
C ALA A 397 -11.33 18.21 -21.53
N VAL A 398 -10.92 19.09 -20.59
CA VAL A 398 -10.61 18.70 -19.19
C VAL A 398 -11.80 17.97 -18.57
N LYS A 399 -13.01 18.53 -18.71
CA LYS A 399 -14.25 17.92 -18.19
C LYS A 399 -14.57 16.58 -18.86
N ARG A 400 -14.40 16.48 -20.19
CA ARG A 400 -14.67 15.24 -20.96
C ARG A 400 -13.67 14.13 -20.65
N MET A 401 -12.42 14.49 -20.39
CA MET A 401 -11.35 13.57 -20.02
C MET A 401 -11.40 13.14 -18.55
N LYS A 402 -12.27 13.74 -17.73
CA LYS A 402 -12.37 13.50 -16.28
C LYS A 402 -11.01 13.65 -15.59
N ILE A 403 -10.28 14.71 -15.93
CA ILE A 403 -9.00 15.03 -15.28
C ILE A 403 -9.31 15.58 -13.90
N ASP A 404 -8.84 14.90 -12.85
CA ASP A 404 -9.04 15.32 -11.46
C ASP A 404 -8.09 16.47 -11.10
N SER A 405 -8.51 17.34 -10.18
CA SER A 405 -7.67 18.47 -9.76
C SER A 405 -6.33 18.02 -9.17
N GLU A 406 -6.29 16.86 -8.51
CA GLU A 406 -5.07 16.28 -7.95
C GLU A 406 -4.07 15.84 -9.03
N GLN A 407 -4.55 15.60 -10.26
CA GLN A 407 -3.72 15.25 -11.41
C GLN A 407 -3.08 16.47 -12.07
N ILE A 408 -3.49 17.70 -11.70
CA ILE A 408 -3.02 18.95 -12.31
C ILE A 408 -2.05 19.64 -11.34
N ALA A 409 -0.78 19.69 -11.68
CA ALA A 409 0.24 20.28 -10.81
C ALA A 409 0.55 21.74 -11.19
N PRO A 410 0.74 22.65 -10.23
CA PRO A 410 1.19 24.01 -10.51
C PRO A 410 2.61 23.98 -11.09
N ILE A 411 2.88 24.91 -12.02
CA ILE A 411 4.22 25.23 -12.50
C ILE A 411 4.43 26.73 -12.63
N ASN A 412 5.68 27.17 -12.54
CA ASN A 412 6.08 28.54 -12.81
C ASN A 412 6.27 28.80 -14.32
N GLN A 413 6.42 30.08 -14.67
CA GLN A 413 6.57 30.50 -16.06
C GLN A 413 7.85 29.97 -16.72
N ILE A 414 8.93 29.82 -15.94
CA ILE A 414 10.23 29.34 -16.45
C ILE A 414 10.11 27.89 -16.90
N GLU A 415 9.51 27.01 -16.10
CA GLU A 415 9.24 25.62 -16.46
C GLU A 415 8.32 25.54 -17.68
N LEU A 416 7.19 26.25 -17.67
CA LEU A 416 6.23 26.22 -18.77
C LEU A 416 6.87 26.66 -20.09
N ALA A 417 7.78 27.64 -20.07
CA ALA A 417 8.47 28.14 -21.25
C ALA A 417 9.48 27.14 -21.85
N THR A 418 9.96 26.16 -21.08
CA THR A 418 10.89 25.13 -21.60
C THR A 418 10.22 24.18 -22.60
N TYR A 419 8.90 24.01 -22.52
CA TYR A 419 8.17 23.08 -23.38
C TYR A 419 7.76 23.72 -24.71
N LYS A 420 8.02 23.01 -25.82
CA LYS A 420 7.57 23.43 -27.14
C LYS A 420 6.04 23.31 -27.26
N THR A 421 5.38 24.39 -27.64
CA THR A 421 3.92 24.41 -27.84
C THR A 421 3.52 23.60 -29.07
N GLU A 422 2.56 22.70 -28.91
CA GLU A 422 1.91 21.94 -29.98
C GLU A 422 0.44 22.33 -30.15
N LYS A 423 -0.24 21.71 -31.13
CA LYS A 423 -1.67 21.94 -31.39
C LYS A 423 -2.50 21.66 -30.13
N PRO A 424 -3.49 22.52 -29.82
CA PRO A 424 -4.33 22.34 -28.65
C PRO A 424 -5.22 21.09 -28.77
N ILE A 425 -5.65 20.58 -27.62
CA ILE A 425 -6.63 19.50 -27.51
C ILE A 425 -8.02 20.14 -27.38
N ILE A 426 -8.78 20.03 -28.47
CA ILE A 426 -10.16 20.48 -28.58
C ILE A 426 -10.98 19.20 -28.80
N LEU A 427 -11.69 18.76 -27.76
CA LEU A 427 -12.54 17.56 -27.81
C LEU A 427 -14.00 17.95 -27.91
#